data_AF-A0A0J9WSA9-F1
#
_entry.id   AF-A0A0J9WSA9-F1
#
_cell.length_a   1.000
_cell.length_b   1.000
_cell.length_c   1.000
_cell.angle_alpha   90.00
_cell.angle_beta   90.00
_cell.angle_gamma   90.00
#
_symmetry.space_group_name_H-M   'P 1'
#
loop_
_entity.id
_entity.type
_entity.pdbx_description
1 polymer ?
#
loop_
_entity_poly.entity_id
_entity_poly.type
_entity_poly.pdbx_seq_one_letter_code
_entity_poly.pdbx_strand_id
1 'polypeptide(L)'
;MSDKDQKKSKEELEKQFAQEVENAESKGMTVGFACSKHKHFYYNEIIHTSIYQRTCHIMRCKEKCPGHLTFIPVVLGRANGFEGGYGIKAVETRNKSGEFVEGEGGEWEEYLKEVYSKAR
;
A
#
# COMPACT_ATOMS: atom_id res chain seq x y z
N MET A 1 -1.55 7.26 -31.56
CA MET A 1 -2.86 7.77 -31.13
C MET A 1 -2.73 8.17 -29.68
N SER A 2 -3.00 9.45 -29.40
CA SER A 2 -2.67 10.16 -28.16
C SER A 2 -3.40 9.65 -26.92
N ASP A 3 -2.67 9.73 -25.81
CA ASP A 3 -3.09 10.02 -24.43
C ASP A 3 -4.55 9.75 -24.09
N LYS A 4 -4.82 8.56 -23.55
CA LYS A 4 -5.93 8.39 -22.61
C LYS A 4 -5.37 8.39 -21.20
N ASP A 5 -4.97 9.57 -20.75
CA ASP A 5 -5.14 9.94 -19.34
C ASP A 5 -6.64 9.89 -19.03
N GLN A 6 -7.17 8.69 -18.84
CA GLN A 6 -8.53 8.49 -18.38
C GLN A 6 -8.53 8.98 -16.92
N LYS A 7 -8.95 10.22 -16.75
CA LYS A 7 -9.11 10.86 -15.46
C LYS A 7 -10.25 10.14 -14.74
N LYS A 8 -9.92 9.09 -13.98
CA LYS A 8 -10.89 8.40 -13.13
C LYS A 8 -11.35 9.37 -12.05
N SER A 9 -12.65 9.37 -11.78
CA SER A 9 -13.21 10.08 -10.62
C SER A 9 -12.66 9.48 -9.33
N LYS A 10 -12.66 10.28 -8.26
CA LYS A 10 -12.24 9.81 -6.92
C LYS A 10 -13.03 8.57 -6.48
N GLU A 11 -14.33 8.55 -6.74
CA GLU A 11 -15.21 7.41 -6.40
C GLU A 11 -14.86 6.13 -7.17
N GLU A 12 -14.49 6.24 -8.45
CA GLU A 12 -14.06 5.08 -9.25
C GLU A 12 -12.72 4.52 -8.74
N LEU A 13 -11.80 5.38 -8.33
CA LEU A 13 -10.53 4.97 -7.72
C LEU A 13 -10.77 4.28 -6.37
N GLU A 14 -11.62 4.84 -5.52
CA GLU A 14 -11.96 4.23 -4.23
C GLU A 14 -12.61 2.85 -4.39
N LYS A 15 -13.53 2.69 -5.35
CA LYS A 15 -14.11 1.37 -5.70
C LYS A 15 -13.07 0.40 -6.23
N GLN A 16 -12.17 0.85 -7.11
CA GLN A 16 -11.09 0.02 -7.61
C GLN A 16 -10.20 -0.46 -6.46
N PHE A 17 -9.76 0.45 -5.58
CA PHE A 17 -8.91 0.11 -4.45
C PHE A 17 -9.58 -0.83 -3.46
N ALA A 18 -10.89 -0.63 -3.19
CA ALA A 18 -11.66 -1.56 -2.36
C ALA A 18 -11.68 -2.98 -2.98
N GLN A 19 -11.93 -3.08 -4.29
CA GLN A 19 -11.94 -4.38 -4.97
C GLN A 19 -10.56 -5.05 -4.96
N GLU A 20 -9.48 -4.29 -5.13
CA GLU A 20 -8.12 -4.81 -5.04
C GLU A 20 -7.79 -5.33 -3.64
N VAL A 21 -8.26 -4.65 -2.59
CA VAL A 21 -8.10 -5.09 -1.20
C VAL A 21 -8.82 -6.43 -0.99
N GLU A 22 -10.09 -6.53 -1.37
CA GLU A 22 -10.85 -7.79 -1.28
C GLU A 22 -10.18 -8.94 -2.06
N ASN A 23 -9.66 -8.64 -3.25
CA ASN A 23 -8.95 -9.61 -4.09
C ASN A 23 -7.63 -10.06 -3.47
N ALA A 24 -6.94 -9.20 -2.73
CA ALA A 24 -5.72 -9.56 -2.02
C ALA A 24 -6.03 -10.40 -0.77
N GLU A 25 -7.02 -9.98 0.01
CA GLU A 25 -7.44 -10.69 1.23
C GLU A 25 -7.97 -12.10 0.91
N SER A 26 -8.75 -12.27 -0.16
CA SER A 26 -9.21 -13.58 -0.64
C SER A 26 -8.07 -14.51 -1.08
N LYS A 27 -6.88 -13.97 -1.37
CA LYS A 27 -5.65 -14.73 -1.65
C LYS A 27 -4.77 -14.95 -0.41
N GLY A 28 -5.26 -14.59 0.78
CA GLY A 28 -4.51 -14.65 2.03
C GLY A 28 -3.34 -13.68 2.09
N MET A 29 -3.44 -12.54 1.39
CA MET A 29 -2.44 -11.47 1.43
C MET A 29 -2.91 -10.31 2.30
N THR A 30 -1.96 -9.70 2.99
CA THR A 30 -2.14 -8.46 3.74
C THR A 30 -1.85 -7.27 2.83
N VAL A 31 -2.64 -6.21 2.92
CA VAL A 31 -2.52 -5.04 2.03
C VAL A 31 -1.86 -3.88 2.75
N GLY A 32 -0.79 -3.38 2.13
CA GLY A 32 -0.01 -2.22 2.57
C GLY A 32 -0.39 -0.95 1.81
N PHE A 33 -0.59 0.13 2.55
CA PHE A 33 -1.04 1.43 2.08
C PHE A 33 0.04 2.48 2.34
N ALA A 34 0.26 3.37 1.40
CA ALA A 34 1.29 4.40 1.52
C ALA A 34 0.75 5.73 2.06
N CYS A 35 1.55 6.38 2.90
CA CYS A 35 1.35 7.79 3.20
C CYS A 35 1.94 8.66 2.07
N SER A 36 1.23 9.69 1.63
CA SER A 36 1.76 10.66 0.65
C SER A 36 2.91 11.54 1.18
N LYS A 37 2.95 11.77 2.49
CA LYS A 37 3.94 12.67 3.12
C LYS A 37 5.17 11.96 3.65
N HIS A 38 5.03 10.69 4.04
CA HIS A 38 6.12 9.91 4.62
C HIS A 38 6.34 8.67 3.75
N LYS A 39 7.60 8.37 3.43
CA LYS A 39 8.01 7.21 2.60
C LYS A 39 7.83 5.87 3.33
N HIS A 40 6.68 5.68 3.95
CA HIS A 40 6.34 4.51 4.76
C HIS A 40 4.97 4.00 4.33
N PHE A 41 4.83 2.67 4.36
CA PHE A 41 3.54 2.00 4.21
C PHE A 41 3.07 1.42 5.55
N TYR A 42 1.76 1.30 5.72
CA TYR A 42 1.13 0.58 6.83
C TYR A 42 0.25 -0.55 6.28
N TYR A 43 0.16 -1.66 6.99
CA TYR A 43 -0.75 -2.75 6.62
C TYR A 43 -2.11 -2.58 7.31
N ASN A 44 -3.19 -3.03 6.66
CA ASN A 44 -4.54 -3.08 7.27
C ASN A 44 -4.59 -3.95 8.53
N GLU A 45 -3.71 -4.94 8.65
CA GLU A 45 -3.58 -5.75 9.86
C GLU A 45 -2.69 -5.11 10.91
N ILE A 46 -3.21 -5.02 12.15
CA ILE A 46 -2.41 -4.63 13.32
C ILE A 46 -1.64 -5.85 13.80
N ILE A 47 -0.35 -5.92 13.48
CA ILE A 47 0.56 -6.91 14.07
C ILE A 47 1.22 -6.26 15.29
N HIS A 48 1.13 -6.94 16.43
CA HIS A 48 1.75 -6.49 17.69
C HIS A 48 3.24 -6.19 17.49
N THR A 49 3.68 -5.06 18.03
CA THR A 49 5.02 -4.48 17.86
C THR A 49 6.17 -5.34 18.36
N SER A 50 5.90 -6.39 19.16
CA SER A 50 6.90 -7.33 19.66
C SER A 50 7.44 -8.28 18.61
N ILE A 51 6.97 -8.21 17.36
CA ILE A 51 7.16 -9.30 16.39
C ILE A 51 7.80 -8.85 15.05
N TYR A 52 8.43 -7.68 14.97
CA TYR A 52 8.62 -7.09 13.63
C TYR A 52 9.88 -6.22 13.48
N GLN A 53 10.83 -6.65 12.63
CA GLN A 53 12.07 -5.90 12.33
C GLN A 53 11.99 -4.94 11.13
N ARG A 54 10.91 -4.95 10.32
CA ARG A 54 10.74 -4.04 9.16
C ARG A 54 9.47 -3.14 9.15
N THR A 55 8.69 -3.05 10.24
CA THR A 55 7.50 -2.17 10.36
C THR A 55 7.83 -0.83 11.01
N CYS A 56 9.10 -0.48 11.19
CA CYS A 56 9.56 0.60 12.08
C CYS A 56 9.11 2.04 11.76
N HIS A 57 8.07 2.24 10.96
CA HIS A 57 7.43 3.55 10.82
C HIS A 57 5.90 3.55 11.06
N ILE A 58 5.31 2.42 11.43
CA ILE A 58 3.87 2.15 11.29
C ILE A 58 2.97 2.77 12.37
N MET A 59 3.40 2.89 13.63
CA MET A 59 2.51 3.45 14.67
C MET A 59 2.49 4.99 14.66
N ARG A 60 3.63 5.64 14.34
CA ARG A 60 3.70 7.11 14.33
C ARG A 60 2.98 7.73 13.14
N CYS A 61 2.89 7.05 12.00
CA CYS A 61 2.23 7.64 10.84
C CYS A 61 0.71 7.63 10.98
N LYS A 62 0.09 6.57 11.52
CA LYS A 62 -1.38 6.54 11.69
C LYS A 62 -1.86 7.55 12.75
N GLU A 63 -1.09 7.71 13.84
CA GLU A 63 -1.47 8.55 14.98
C GLU A 63 -0.98 10.00 14.87
N LYS A 64 0.15 10.26 14.19
CA LYS A 64 0.82 11.57 14.18
C LYS A 64 1.08 12.14 12.79
N CYS A 65 0.65 11.50 11.70
CA CYS A 65 0.82 12.07 10.37
C CYS A 65 -0.32 13.06 10.06
N PRO A 66 -0.02 14.37 9.90
CA PRO A 66 -1.00 15.35 9.41
C PRO A 66 -1.20 15.26 7.89
N GLY A 67 -0.59 14.28 7.23
CA GLY A 67 -0.90 13.91 5.85
C GLY A 67 -2.12 13.02 5.87
N HIS A 68 -3.16 13.41 5.15
CA HIS A 68 -4.29 12.54 4.81
C HIS A 68 -3.72 11.14 4.54
N LEU A 69 -4.06 10.18 5.41
CA LEU A 69 -3.82 8.77 5.15
C LEU A 69 -4.71 8.43 3.97
N THR A 70 -4.16 8.48 2.78
CA THR A 70 -4.90 8.03 1.61
C THR A 70 -4.69 6.55 1.51
N PHE A 71 -5.79 5.83 1.47
CA PHE A 71 -5.84 4.38 1.44
C PHE A 71 -5.56 3.90 0.00
N ILE A 72 -4.37 4.23 -0.52
CA ILE A 72 -3.91 3.71 -1.82
C ILE A 72 -3.10 2.44 -1.54
N PRO A 73 -3.57 1.26 -1.99
CA PRO A 73 -2.86 0.00 -1.80
C PRO A 73 -1.65 -0.02 -2.73
N VAL A 74 -0.45 -0.18 -2.17
CA VAL A 74 0.83 -0.13 -2.92
C VAL A 74 1.72 -1.34 -2.67
N VAL A 75 1.42 -2.14 -1.66
CA VAL A 75 2.20 -3.33 -1.29
C VAL A 75 1.24 -4.47 -0.98
N LEU A 76 1.50 -5.66 -1.51
CA LEU A 76 0.89 -6.90 -1.03
C LEU A 76 1.94 -7.67 -0.26
N GLY A 77 1.58 -8.09 0.94
CA GLY A 77 2.45 -8.85 1.81
C GLY A 77 1.84 -10.17 2.22
N ARG A 78 2.67 -11.08 2.68
CA ARG A 78 2.22 -12.33 3.30
C ARG A 78 2.78 -12.44 4.71
N ALA A 79 1.85 -12.72 5.60
CA ALA A 79 2.01 -13.49 6.81
C ALA A 79 3.14 -14.53 6.77
N ASN A 80 4.20 -14.36 7.58
CA ASN A 80 5.21 -15.40 7.72
C ASN A 80 5.63 -15.59 9.17
N GLY A 81 5.48 -16.82 9.67
CA GLY A 81 5.96 -17.23 10.97
C GLY A 81 7.48 -17.43 10.98
N PHE A 82 8.11 -17.16 12.12
CA PHE A 82 9.50 -17.49 12.39
C PHE A 82 9.64 -17.87 13.87
N GLU A 83 10.79 -18.43 14.26
CA GLU A 83 11.00 -18.85 15.65
C GLU A 83 10.89 -17.64 16.60
N GLY A 84 9.92 -17.70 17.53
CA GLY A 84 9.62 -16.62 18.45
C GLY A 84 8.72 -15.50 17.89
N GLY A 85 8.14 -15.65 16.68
CA GLY A 85 7.31 -14.60 16.11
C GLY A 85 6.67 -14.86 14.74
N TYR A 86 6.27 -13.76 14.12
CA TYR A 86 5.46 -13.59 12.93
C TYR A 86 5.65 -12.17 12.37
N GLY A 87 5.93 -12.05 11.08
CA GLY A 87 6.02 -10.76 10.38
C GLY A 87 5.31 -10.80 9.05
N ILE A 88 5.17 -9.65 8.39
CA ILE A 88 4.73 -9.59 6.99
C ILE A 88 5.96 -9.39 6.12
N LYS A 89 6.09 -10.26 5.13
CA LYS A 89 7.05 -10.09 4.03
C LYS A 89 6.31 -9.49 2.84
N ALA A 90 6.83 -8.42 2.25
CA ALA A 90 6.31 -7.91 0.99
C ALA A 90 6.57 -8.94 -0.12
N VAL A 91 5.53 -9.21 -0.91
CA VAL A 91 5.53 -10.17 -2.01
C VAL A 91 5.38 -9.45 -3.33
N GLU A 92 4.52 -8.43 -3.39
CA GLU A 92 4.34 -7.61 -4.57
C GLU A 92 4.32 -6.13 -4.18
N THR A 93 4.85 -5.27 -5.03
CA THR A 93 4.80 -3.81 -4.86
C THR A 93 4.37 -3.15 -6.15
N ARG A 94 3.70 -2.00 -6.07
CA ARG A 94 3.34 -1.26 -7.28
C ARG A 94 4.57 -0.67 -7.95
N ASN A 95 4.64 -0.82 -9.27
CA ASN A 95 5.59 -0.09 -10.11
C ASN A 95 5.07 1.34 -10.40
N LYS A 96 5.84 2.13 -11.15
CA LYS A 96 5.47 3.50 -11.56
C LYS A 96 4.16 3.58 -12.35
N SER A 97 3.82 2.55 -13.11
CA SER A 97 2.58 2.45 -13.89
C SER A 97 1.38 2.06 -13.03
N GLY A 98 1.60 1.71 -11.77
CA GLY A 98 0.58 1.21 -10.85
C GLY A 98 0.32 -0.28 -10.96
N GLU A 99 1.11 -1.07 -11.67
CA GLU A 99 0.93 -2.52 -11.72
C GLU A 99 1.63 -3.18 -10.53
N PHE A 100 1.02 -4.19 -9.92
CA PHE A 100 1.70 -5.02 -8.93
C PHE A 100 2.74 -5.89 -9.63
N VAL A 101 4.00 -5.75 -9.19
CA VAL A 101 5.12 -6.56 -9.64
C VAL A 101 5.70 -7.35 -8.47
N GLU A 102 6.19 -8.55 -8.75
CA GLU A 102 6.82 -9.39 -7.72
C GLU A 102 8.05 -8.71 -7.11
N GLY A 103 8.18 -8.83 -5.79
CA GLY A 103 9.30 -8.32 -5.01
C GLY A 103 9.06 -6.98 -4.33
N GLU A 104 10.07 -6.57 -3.55
CA GLU A 104 10.13 -5.27 -2.89
C GLU A 104 10.68 -4.22 -3.87
N GLY A 105 9.90 -3.18 -4.13
CA GLY A 105 10.27 -2.04 -4.98
C GLY A 105 9.87 -0.70 -4.36
N GLY A 106 10.48 0.37 -4.87
CA GLY A 106 10.23 1.76 -4.43
C GLY A 106 9.50 2.63 -5.46
N GLU A 107 9.21 2.08 -6.65
CA GLU A 107 8.64 2.85 -7.77
C GLU A 107 7.19 3.29 -7.53
N TRP A 108 6.50 2.70 -6.55
CA TRP A 108 5.17 3.12 -6.12
C TRP A 108 5.12 4.59 -5.68
N GLU A 109 6.25 5.19 -5.28
CA GLU A 109 6.32 6.62 -4.94
C GLU A 109 5.92 7.51 -6.13
N GLU A 110 6.34 7.16 -7.35
CA GLU A 110 5.98 7.92 -8.56
C GLU A 110 4.52 7.70 -8.92
N TYR A 111 4.03 6.47 -8.82
CA TYR A 111 2.61 6.15 -9.01
C TYR A 111 1.71 6.98 -8.10
N LEU A 112 2.08 7.14 -6.82
CA LEU A 112 1.31 7.96 -5.88
C LEU A 112 1.21 9.41 -6.33
N LYS A 113 2.30 10.04 -6.76
CA LYS A 113 2.28 11.44 -7.23
C LYS A 113 1.28 11.61 -8.36
N GLU A 114 1.25 10.67 -9.29
CA GLU A 114 0.30 10.69 -10.40
C GLU A 114 -1.14 10.55 -9.93
N VAL A 115 -1.44 9.57 -9.07
CA VAL A 115 -2.80 9.35 -8.56
C VAL A 115 -3.30 10.55 -7.76
N TYR A 116 -2.46 11.14 -6.90
CA TYR A 116 -2.82 12.34 -6.13
C TYR A 116 -3.05 13.56 -6.99
N SER A 117 -2.30 13.73 -8.08
CA SER A 117 -2.52 14.84 -9.01
C SER A 117 -3.86 14.76 -9.73
N LYS A 118 -4.42 13.55 -9.86
CA LYS A 118 -5.65 13.24 -10.60
C LYS A 118 -6.90 13.20 -9.71
N ALA A 119 -6.77 12.85 -8.43
CA ALA A 119 -7.85 12.88 -7.45
C ALA A 119 -8.14 14.33 -7.00
N ARG A 120 -9.17 14.95 -7.58
CA ARG A 120 -9.76 16.23 -7.15
C ARG A 120 -11.11 15.99 -6.50
#